data_AF-A0A2K0TBA6-F1
#
_entry.id   AF-A0A2K0TBA6-F1
#
_cell.length_a   1.000
_cell.length_b   1.000
_cell.length_c   1.000
_cell.angle_alpha   90.00
_cell.angle_beta   90.00
_cell.angle_gamma   90.00
#
_symmetry.space_group_name_H-M   'P 1'
#
loop_
_entity.id
_entity.type
_entity.pdbx_description
1 polymer ?
#
loop_
_entity_poly.entity_id
_entity_poly.type
_entity_poly.pdbx_seq_one_letter_code
_entity_poly.pdbx_strand_id
1 'polypeptide(L)'
;MYTSTGITLSLGALLATGTAAQQYSLSNTFDVSNFFSSFDFFTDHDPTNGFVEYVDGNTASSLNLTSTLTGSVIMGVDSTETNPANGRKSVRVTSQQSFNHGLFIADIAHMPGSICGAWPAFWMVGPNWPNSGEIDIIEGVNTQTSDSITLHTSAGFSVGNDGSNSGT
;
A
#
# COMPACT_ATOMS: atom_id res chain seq x y z
N MET A 1 36.63 -73.15 -18.93
CA MET A 1 36.27 -71.84 -19.51
C MET A 1 35.10 -71.30 -18.71
N TYR A 2 35.33 -70.31 -17.85
CA TYR A 2 34.28 -69.65 -17.07
C TYR A 2 34.06 -68.27 -17.69
N THR A 3 32.86 -67.99 -18.18
CA THR A 3 32.46 -66.66 -18.66
C THR A 3 31.76 -65.92 -17.52
N SER A 4 32.42 -64.85 -17.04
CA SER A 4 31.88 -63.91 -16.07
C SER A 4 31.02 -62.87 -16.79
N THR A 5 29.73 -62.84 -16.50
CA THR A 5 28.83 -61.75 -16.91
C THR A 5 28.90 -60.63 -15.87
N GLY A 6 29.59 -59.55 -16.20
CA GLY A 6 29.62 -58.33 -15.41
C GLY A 6 28.32 -57.54 -15.58
N ILE A 7 27.67 -57.19 -14.48
CA ILE A 7 26.53 -56.27 -14.44
C ILE A 7 27.09 -54.86 -14.22
N THR A 8 26.96 -53.99 -15.21
CA THR A 8 27.23 -52.55 -15.06
C THR A 8 26.01 -51.87 -14.44
N LEU A 9 26.14 -51.42 -13.19
CA LEU A 9 25.18 -50.51 -12.56
C LEU A 9 25.49 -49.08 -13.03
N SER A 10 24.69 -48.56 -13.95
CA SER A 10 24.71 -47.13 -14.29
C SER A 10 23.99 -46.35 -13.18
N LEU A 11 24.75 -45.65 -12.34
CA LEU A 11 24.21 -44.74 -11.33
C LEU A 11 23.69 -43.49 -12.03
N GLY A 12 22.40 -43.45 -12.35
CA GLY A 12 21.74 -42.25 -12.86
C GLY A 12 21.70 -41.20 -11.76
N ALA A 13 22.43 -40.10 -11.92
CA ALA A 13 22.34 -38.95 -11.02
C ALA A 13 20.94 -38.34 -11.14
N LEU A 14 20.12 -38.52 -10.10
CA LEU A 14 18.84 -37.82 -9.97
C LEU A 14 19.14 -36.36 -9.63
N LEU A 15 19.19 -35.49 -10.66
CA LEU A 15 19.20 -34.05 -10.46
C LEU A 15 17.83 -33.65 -9.92
N ALA A 16 17.70 -33.62 -8.60
CA ALA A 16 16.56 -33.00 -7.94
C ALA A 16 16.61 -31.49 -8.25
N THR A 17 15.85 -31.06 -9.25
CA THR A 17 15.58 -29.64 -9.49
C THR A 17 14.70 -29.16 -8.33
N GLY A 18 15.32 -28.76 -7.23
CA GLY A 18 14.63 -28.07 -6.14
C GLY A 18 14.02 -26.80 -6.71
N THR A 19 12.69 -26.72 -6.76
CA THR A 19 12.00 -25.44 -6.95
C THR A 19 12.34 -24.59 -5.74
N ALA A 20 13.23 -23.61 -5.90
CA ALA A 20 13.43 -22.60 -4.87
C ALA A 20 12.10 -21.87 -4.69
N ALA A 21 11.41 -22.11 -3.58
CA ALA A 21 10.28 -21.28 -3.20
C ALA A 21 10.83 -19.85 -3.07
N GLN A 22 10.28 -18.90 -3.84
CA GLN A 22 10.56 -17.49 -3.59
C GLN A 22 10.11 -17.19 -2.16
N GLN A 23 11.08 -17.00 -1.27
CA GLN A 23 10.83 -16.61 0.11
C GLN A 23 10.93 -15.10 0.20
N TYR A 24 9.88 -14.48 0.72
CA TYR A 24 9.95 -13.08 1.14
C TYR A 24 10.82 -12.97 2.40
N SER A 25 11.71 -11.99 2.41
CA SER A 25 12.39 -11.52 3.61
C SER A 25 11.93 -10.10 3.94
N LEU A 26 11.94 -9.75 5.22
CA LEU A 26 11.61 -8.40 5.66
C LEU A 26 12.63 -7.42 5.07
N SER A 27 12.16 -6.49 4.24
CA SER A 27 12.98 -5.41 3.68
C SER A 27 12.90 -4.16 4.55
N ASN A 28 11.68 -3.77 4.94
CA ASN A 28 11.42 -2.51 5.62
C ASN A 28 10.36 -2.68 6.70
N THR A 29 10.54 -1.94 7.78
CA THR A 29 9.52 -1.74 8.82
C THR A 29 9.28 -0.23 8.95
N PHE A 30 8.01 0.16 8.89
CA PHE A 30 7.58 1.52 9.22
C PHE A 30 6.69 1.43 10.46
N ASP A 31 7.16 1.98 11.57
CA ASP A 31 6.49 1.95 12.86
C ASP A 31 6.59 3.32 13.57
N VAL A 32 6.12 3.40 14.81
CA VAL A 32 6.12 4.64 15.59
C VAL A 32 7.50 5.29 15.76
N SER A 33 8.59 4.54 15.59
CA SER A 33 9.95 5.07 15.73
C SER A 33 10.43 5.86 14.51
N ASN A 34 9.88 5.59 13.32
CA ASN A 34 10.42 6.09 12.06
C ASN A 34 9.39 6.55 11.03
N PHE A 35 8.07 6.35 11.25
CA PHE A 35 7.05 6.59 10.23
C PHE A 35 7.11 8.02 9.69
N PHE A 36 6.97 9.04 10.53
CA PHE A 36 6.95 10.44 10.06
C PHE A 36 8.30 10.95 9.53
N SER A 37 9.41 10.27 9.81
CA SER A 37 10.71 10.60 9.22
C SER A 37 10.99 9.84 7.91
N SER A 38 10.18 8.83 7.57
CA SER A 38 10.35 7.99 6.37
C SER A 38 9.37 8.37 5.24
N PHE A 39 8.50 9.34 5.48
CA PHE A 39 7.49 9.81 4.54
C PHE A 39 7.54 11.32 4.39
N ASP A 40 7.27 11.81 3.18
CA ASP A 40 7.13 13.22 2.87
C ASP A 40 5.68 13.65 3.01
N PHE A 41 5.46 14.81 3.64
CA PHE A 41 4.14 15.45 3.72
C PHE A 41 3.87 16.24 2.45
N PHE A 42 2.83 15.84 1.71
CA PHE A 42 2.35 16.57 0.54
C PHE A 42 1.56 17.80 1.01
N THR A 43 1.83 18.97 0.43
CA THR A 43 1.20 20.25 0.81
C THR A 43 0.60 21.01 -0.38
N ASP A 44 0.75 20.45 -1.59
CA ASP A 44 0.19 21.09 -2.78
C ASP A 44 -1.33 20.90 -2.85
N HIS A 45 -1.96 21.56 -3.83
CA HIS A 45 -3.37 21.37 -4.11
C HIS A 45 -3.67 19.89 -4.40
N ASP A 46 -4.78 19.40 -3.86
CA ASP A 46 -5.20 18.02 -4.05
C ASP A 46 -5.37 17.69 -5.55
N PRO A 47 -4.63 16.71 -6.10
CA PRO A 47 -4.79 16.27 -7.49
C PRO A 47 -6.20 15.79 -7.84
N THR A 48 -6.97 15.32 -6.84
CA THR A 48 -8.37 14.89 -7.04
C THR A 48 -9.38 16.02 -6.90
N ASN A 49 -8.91 17.24 -6.60
CA ASN A 49 -9.71 18.46 -6.43
C ASN A 49 -10.73 18.39 -5.28
N GLY A 50 -10.42 17.67 -4.21
CA GLY A 50 -11.20 17.62 -2.98
C GLY A 50 -11.19 18.94 -2.19
N PHE A 51 -12.15 19.10 -1.30
CA PHE A 51 -12.23 20.25 -0.38
C PHE A 51 -11.35 20.04 0.86
N VAL A 52 -10.04 19.99 0.62
CA VAL A 52 -9.01 19.64 1.62
C VAL A 52 -7.86 20.65 1.56
N GLU A 53 -7.30 20.96 2.73
CA GLU A 53 -6.05 21.70 2.85
C GLU A 53 -4.98 20.75 3.41
N TYR A 54 -4.09 20.24 2.56
CA TYR A 54 -3.01 19.38 3.03
C TYR A 54 -1.90 20.23 3.68
N VAL A 55 -1.52 19.87 4.91
CA VAL A 55 -0.55 20.62 5.70
C VAL A 55 0.75 19.85 5.93
N ASP A 56 1.83 20.58 6.17
CA ASP A 56 3.14 20.01 6.48
C ASP A 56 3.15 19.32 7.87
N GLY A 57 4.19 18.52 8.13
CA GLY A 57 4.29 17.73 9.37
C GLY A 57 4.38 18.56 10.66
N ASN A 58 4.96 19.76 10.63
CA ASN A 58 5.01 20.64 11.81
C ASN A 58 3.62 21.20 12.11
N THR A 59 2.94 21.68 11.07
CA THR A 59 1.56 22.18 11.17
C THR A 59 0.62 21.06 11.63
N ALA A 60 0.69 19.88 11.02
CA ALA A 60 -0.08 18.70 11.40
C ALA A 60 0.12 18.31 12.88
N SER A 61 1.38 18.29 13.34
CA SER A 61 1.70 17.98 14.74
C SER A 61 1.17 19.04 15.70
N SER A 62 1.30 20.33 15.36
CA SER A 62 0.80 21.42 16.20
C SER A 62 -0.73 21.41 16.35
N LEU A 63 -1.43 20.89 15.34
CA LEU A 63 -2.88 20.74 15.31
C LEU A 63 -3.35 19.36 15.80
N ASN A 64 -2.44 18.49 16.28
CA ASN A 64 -2.70 17.11 16.68
C ASN A 64 -3.34 16.23 15.57
N LEU A 65 -3.10 16.55 14.30
CA LEU A 65 -3.49 15.72 13.16
C LEU A 65 -2.59 14.50 13.04
N THR A 66 -1.35 14.60 13.49
CA THR A 66 -0.38 13.49 13.51
C THR A 66 0.23 13.31 14.89
N SER A 67 0.35 12.05 15.34
CA SER A 67 1.04 11.72 16.57
C SER A 67 1.48 10.26 16.61
N THR A 68 2.31 9.90 17.58
CA THR A 68 2.57 8.50 17.94
C THR A 68 1.99 8.28 19.34
N LEU A 69 0.86 7.56 19.41
CA LEU A 69 0.13 7.33 20.65
C LEU A 69 -0.04 5.83 20.87
N THR A 70 0.22 5.36 22.10
CA THR A 70 0.00 3.96 22.51
C THR A 70 0.61 2.92 21.55
N GLY A 71 1.78 3.21 20.97
CA GLY A 71 2.44 2.30 20.02
C GLY A 71 1.83 2.28 18.61
N SER A 72 0.93 3.22 18.29
CA SER A 72 0.34 3.39 16.96
C SER A 72 0.74 4.73 16.35
N VAL A 73 0.89 4.73 15.03
CA VAL A 73 0.96 5.96 14.23
C VAL A 73 -0.46 6.46 14.03
N ILE A 74 -0.70 7.73 14.36
CA ILE A 74 -2.00 8.37 14.20
C ILE A 74 -1.89 9.42 13.10
N MET A 75 -2.79 9.34 12.13
CA MET A 75 -3.02 10.36 11.10
C MET A 75 -4.51 10.68 11.07
N GLY A 76 -4.85 11.96 11.11
CA GLY A 76 -6.22 12.44 11.23
C GLY A 76 -6.48 13.70 10.44
N VAL A 77 -7.63 14.31 10.71
CA VAL A 77 -8.12 15.52 10.07
C VAL A 77 -8.59 16.50 11.13
N ASP A 78 -8.64 17.79 10.79
CA ASP A 78 -9.20 18.79 11.68
C ASP A 78 -10.70 18.53 11.88
N SER A 79 -11.10 18.24 13.13
CA SER A 79 -12.49 18.02 13.52
C SER A 79 -13.05 19.16 14.38
N THR A 80 -12.37 20.30 14.45
CA THR A 80 -12.66 21.42 15.36
C THR A 80 -13.07 22.69 14.61
N GLU A 81 -12.42 22.99 13.48
CA GLU A 81 -12.77 24.15 12.67
C GLU A 81 -14.12 23.95 11.95
N THR A 82 -15.00 24.94 12.12
CA THR A 82 -16.31 24.97 11.48
C THR A 82 -16.22 25.76 10.17
N ASN A 83 -16.62 25.14 9.06
CA ASN A 83 -16.63 25.75 7.71
C ASN A 83 -15.31 26.43 7.32
N PRO A 84 -14.18 25.70 7.33
CA PRO A 84 -12.89 26.26 6.91
C PRO A 84 -12.96 26.74 5.46
N ALA A 85 -12.37 27.91 5.17
CA ALA A 85 -12.50 28.54 3.86
C ALA A 85 -11.73 27.81 2.74
N ASN A 86 -10.61 27.16 3.08
CA ASN A 86 -9.66 26.60 2.12
C ASN A 86 -9.75 25.06 2.00
N GLY A 87 -10.79 24.45 2.58
CA GLY A 87 -10.86 23.01 2.78
C GLY A 87 -10.55 22.60 4.21
N ARG A 88 -10.95 21.39 4.59
CA ARG A 88 -10.65 20.84 5.93
C ARG A 88 -9.19 20.42 5.98
N LYS A 89 -8.44 20.82 7.02
CA LYS A 89 -7.04 20.45 7.15
C LYS A 89 -6.88 18.94 7.33
N SER A 90 -5.95 18.35 6.58
CA SER A 90 -5.66 16.93 6.58
C SER A 90 -4.18 16.69 6.25
N VAL A 91 -3.76 15.43 6.24
CA VAL A 91 -2.41 15.02 5.87
C VAL A 91 -2.46 14.01 4.74
N ARG A 92 -1.54 14.16 3.79
CA ARG A 92 -1.20 13.17 2.78
C ARG A 92 0.29 12.92 2.87
N VAL A 93 0.68 11.67 3.11
CA VAL A 93 2.08 11.29 3.25
C VAL A 93 2.46 10.31 2.15
N THR A 94 3.66 10.44 1.60
CA THR A 94 4.20 9.54 0.56
C THR A 94 5.54 8.99 1.03
N SER A 95 5.76 7.68 0.92
CA SER A 95 7.03 7.10 1.37
C SER A 95 8.20 7.65 0.55
N GLN A 96 9.31 7.97 1.21
CA GLN A 96 10.54 8.38 0.52
C GLN A 96 11.13 7.23 -0.31
N GLN A 97 10.86 5.99 0.09
CA GLN A 97 11.26 4.80 -0.66
C GLN A 97 10.17 4.39 -1.66
N SER A 98 10.61 3.97 -2.85
CA SER A 98 9.75 3.35 -3.87
C SER A 98 10.10 1.87 -4.04
N PHE A 99 9.13 1.09 -4.53
CA PHE A 99 9.25 -0.35 -4.67
C PHE A 99 8.72 -0.79 -6.04
N ASN A 100 9.46 -1.67 -6.73
CA ASN A 100 8.99 -2.25 -8.00
C ASN A 100 8.21 -3.56 -7.79
N HIS A 101 8.61 -4.34 -6.77
CA HIS A 101 7.99 -5.61 -6.39
C HIS A 101 8.10 -5.79 -4.88
N GLY A 102 7.15 -6.47 -4.28
CA GLY A 102 7.18 -6.77 -2.84
C GLY A 102 5.89 -7.41 -2.35
N LEU A 103 5.92 -7.81 -1.09
CA LEU A 103 4.73 -8.07 -0.29
C LEU A 103 4.62 -6.94 0.72
N PHE A 104 3.49 -6.24 0.71
CA PHE A 104 3.24 -5.10 1.57
C PHE A 104 2.16 -5.49 2.58
N ILE A 105 2.44 -5.25 3.86
CA ILE A 105 1.55 -5.56 4.96
C ILE A 105 1.41 -4.30 5.80
N ALA A 106 0.17 -3.84 5.95
CA ALA A 106 -0.18 -2.77 6.87
C ALA A 106 -1.14 -3.34 7.92
N ASP A 107 -0.76 -3.27 9.20
CA ASP A 107 -1.65 -3.57 10.32
C ASP A 107 -2.30 -2.25 10.76
N ILE A 108 -3.60 -2.10 10.47
CA ILE A 108 -4.35 -0.86 10.66
C ILE A 108 -5.44 -1.11 11.69
N ALA A 109 -5.23 -0.61 12.91
CA ALA A 109 -6.20 -0.75 14.00
C ALA A 109 -7.47 0.08 13.80
N HIS A 110 -7.38 1.20 13.06
CA HIS A 110 -8.50 2.08 12.74
C HIS A 110 -8.22 2.87 11.46
N MET A 111 -9.24 3.10 10.64
CA MET A 111 -9.19 3.95 9.45
C MET A 111 -10.29 5.02 9.50
N PRO A 112 -10.24 6.11 8.71
CA PRO A 112 -11.33 7.08 8.66
C PRO A 112 -12.67 6.38 8.39
N GLY A 113 -13.69 6.71 9.19
CA GLY A 113 -14.98 6.01 9.13
C GLY A 113 -15.84 6.42 7.94
N SER A 114 -16.96 5.71 7.77
CA SER A 114 -18.01 6.00 6.77
C SER A 114 -18.73 7.33 7.08
N ILE A 115 -18.14 8.45 6.65
CA ILE A 115 -18.55 9.82 6.99
C ILE A 115 -18.80 10.60 5.70
N CYS A 116 -19.94 11.30 5.61
CA CYS A 116 -20.26 12.15 4.44
C CYS A 116 -19.12 13.13 4.12
N GLY A 117 -18.71 13.18 2.86
CA GLY A 117 -17.62 14.03 2.37
C GLY A 117 -16.20 13.49 2.60
N ALA A 118 -16.02 12.39 3.34
CA ALA A 118 -14.71 11.74 3.48
C ALA A 118 -14.35 10.95 2.21
N TRP A 119 -13.06 10.94 1.87
CA TRP A 119 -12.47 10.06 0.86
C TRP A 119 -11.08 9.61 1.34
N PRO A 120 -11.00 8.60 2.23
CA PRO A 120 -9.73 8.03 2.65
C PRO A 120 -9.15 7.06 1.60
N ALA A 121 -7.82 7.02 1.52
CA ALA A 121 -7.11 6.05 0.68
C ALA A 121 -5.80 5.57 1.34
N PHE A 122 -5.52 4.27 1.24
CA PHE A 122 -4.19 3.67 1.38
C PHE A 122 -3.86 2.97 0.06
N TRP A 123 -2.87 3.50 -0.64
CA TRP A 123 -2.66 3.22 -2.06
C TRP A 123 -1.18 3.33 -2.44
N MET A 124 -0.84 2.86 -3.62
CA MET A 124 0.49 2.93 -4.23
C MET A 124 0.41 3.59 -5.59
N VAL A 125 1.40 4.43 -5.92
CA VAL A 125 1.43 5.14 -7.20
C VAL A 125 2.83 5.16 -7.80
N GLY A 126 2.89 4.85 -9.09
CA GLY A 126 4.11 4.98 -9.87
C GLY A 126 4.33 6.41 -10.39
N PRO A 127 5.56 6.74 -10.83
CA PRO A 127 5.82 8.02 -11.51
C PRO A 127 5.04 8.12 -12.83
N ASN A 128 4.90 9.32 -13.40
CA ASN A 128 4.29 9.50 -14.74
C ASN A 128 2.88 8.86 -14.86
N TRP A 129 2.02 9.15 -13.89
CA TRP A 129 0.64 8.65 -13.85
C TRP A 129 -0.15 8.94 -15.14
N PRO A 130 -0.98 8.00 -15.65
CA PRO A 130 -1.23 6.65 -15.14
C PRO A 130 -0.28 5.57 -15.72
N ASN A 131 0.78 5.98 -16.43
CA ASN A 131 1.59 5.04 -17.23
C ASN A 131 2.44 4.07 -16.40
N SER A 132 2.78 4.41 -15.16
CA SER A 132 3.43 3.48 -14.22
C SER A 132 2.47 2.88 -13.19
N GLY A 133 1.17 3.08 -13.37
CA GLY A 133 0.12 2.44 -12.60
C GLY A 133 -0.17 3.06 -11.23
N GLU A 134 -1.31 2.65 -10.69
CA GLU A 134 -1.81 2.95 -9.35
C GLU A 134 -2.50 1.69 -8.80
N ILE A 135 -2.36 1.43 -7.50
CA ILE A 135 -3.03 0.35 -6.79
C ILE A 135 -3.69 0.93 -5.55
N ASP A 136 -5.01 0.95 -5.54
CA ASP A 136 -5.81 1.38 -4.40
C ASP A 136 -6.13 0.15 -3.56
N ILE A 137 -5.51 0.07 -2.37
CA ILE A 137 -5.55 -1.10 -1.50
C ILE A 137 -6.70 -0.98 -0.50
N ILE A 138 -6.90 0.23 0.01
CA ILE A 138 -8.08 0.62 0.78
C ILE A 138 -8.56 1.94 0.22
N GLU A 139 -9.77 2.01 -0.28
CA GLU A 139 -10.38 3.23 -0.80
C GLU A 139 -11.90 3.21 -0.65
N GLY A 140 -12.46 4.36 -0.27
CA GLY A 140 -13.89 4.56 -0.29
C GLY A 140 -14.27 6.04 -0.16
N VAL A 141 -15.53 6.34 -0.45
CA VAL A 141 -16.08 7.69 -0.38
C VAL A 141 -17.35 7.74 0.47
N ASN A 142 -17.55 8.88 1.12
CA ASN A 142 -18.74 9.20 1.90
C ASN A 142 -19.04 8.11 2.94
N THR A 143 -20.26 7.58 2.91
CA THR A 143 -20.77 6.59 3.85
C THR A 143 -20.62 5.16 3.32
N GLN A 144 -19.70 4.90 2.39
CA GLN A 144 -19.42 3.54 1.94
C GLN A 144 -18.95 2.67 3.11
N THR A 145 -19.45 1.43 3.15
CA THR A 145 -19.18 0.45 4.22
C THR A 145 -18.36 -0.74 3.72
N SER A 146 -18.01 -0.73 2.44
CA SER A 146 -17.23 -1.77 1.78
C SER A 146 -16.12 -1.09 1.00
N ASP A 147 -14.97 -1.74 1.01
CA ASP A 147 -13.76 -1.28 0.35
C ASP A 147 -13.87 -1.42 -1.18
N SER A 148 -13.19 -0.54 -1.91
CA SER A 148 -13.03 -0.61 -3.36
C SER A 148 -11.56 -0.76 -3.71
N ILE A 149 -11.16 -1.97 -4.10
CA ILE A 149 -9.80 -2.26 -4.54
C ILE A 149 -9.71 -2.01 -6.04
N THR A 150 -8.88 -1.04 -6.44
CA THR A 150 -8.83 -0.52 -7.81
C THR A 150 -7.41 -0.56 -8.37
N LEU A 151 -7.31 -0.72 -9.70
CA LEU A 151 -6.06 -0.59 -10.45
C LEU A 151 -6.25 0.49 -11.51
N HIS A 152 -5.42 1.54 -11.48
CA HIS A 152 -5.32 2.49 -12.59
C HIS A 152 -4.11 2.13 -13.45
N THR A 153 -4.33 2.06 -14.77
CA THR A 153 -3.31 1.64 -15.73
C THR A 153 -3.39 2.47 -17.01
N SER A 154 -2.36 2.39 -17.85
CA SER A 154 -2.44 2.91 -19.21
C SER A 154 -3.38 2.07 -20.08
N ALA A 155 -3.73 2.61 -21.26
CA ALA A 155 -4.62 1.93 -22.19
C ALA A 155 -4.07 0.56 -22.62
N GLY A 156 -4.97 -0.40 -22.80
CA GLY A 156 -4.65 -1.75 -23.29
C GLY A 156 -4.44 -2.81 -22.20
N PHE A 157 -4.62 -2.46 -20.92
CA PHE A 157 -4.68 -3.41 -19.83
C PHE A 157 -6.12 -3.79 -19.48
N SER A 158 -6.32 -5.06 -19.13
CA SER A 158 -7.58 -5.57 -18.58
C SER A 158 -7.28 -6.70 -17.61
N VAL A 159 -7.96 -6.72 -16.47
CA VAL A 159 -7.87 -7.82 -15.51
C VAL A 159 -8.64 -9.02 -16.05
N GLY A 160 -7.98 -10.17 -16.14
CA GLY A 160 -8.64 -11.45 -16.36
C GLY A 160 -9.21 -11.99 -15.05
N ASN A 161 -10.36 -12.66 -15.11
CA ASN A 161 -11.00 -13.25 -13.93
C ASN A 161 -10.64 -14.74 -13.73
N ASP A 162 -9.68 -15.26 -14.49
CA ASP A 162 -9.28 -16.66 -14.42
C ASP A 162 -8.74 -17.00 -13.03
N GLY A 163 -9.37 -17.97 -12.36
CA GLY A 163 -9.01 -18.39 -11.01
C GLY A 163 -9.49 -17.47 -9.88
N SER A 164 -10.25 -16.42 -10.19
CA SER A 164 -10.94 -15.63 -9.16
C SER A 164 -12.10 -16.43 -8.54
N ASN A 165 -12.28 -16.30 -7.22
CA ASN A 165 -13.49 -16.77 -6.58
C ASN A 165 -14.65 -15.84 -6.97
N SER A 166 -15.86 -16.38 -7.13
CA SER A 166 -17.06 -15.57 -7.32
C SER A 166 -17.16 -14.53 -6.19
N GLY A 167 -17.32 -13.25 -6.55
CA GLY A 167 -17.55 -12.19 -5.58
C GLY A 167 -18.77 -12.49 -4.71
N THR A 168 -18.69 -12.13 -3.42
CA THR A 168 -19.79 -12.24 -2.44
C THR A 168 -20.73 -11.06 -2.53
#